data_AF-A0A4W6C3W5-F1
#
_entry.id   AF-A0A4W6C3W5-F1
#
_cell.length_a   1.000
_cell.length_b   1.000
_cell.length_c   1.000
_cell.angle_alpha   90.00
_cell.angle_beta   90.00
_cell.angle_gamma   90.00
#
_symmetry.space_group_name_H-M   'P 1'
#
loop_
_entity.id
_entity.type
_entity.pdbx_description
1 polymer ?
#
loop_
_entity_poly.entity_id
_entity_poly.type
_entity_poly.pdbx_seq_one_letter_code
_entity_poly.pdbx_strand_id
1 'polypeptide(L)'
;MCQNNYSGSENSPECVSPLKLSASVFVQAYMPRGQGKVKGADQCDASALLNLINYCDCFQSVDPKFVREVIQYRNELMHSCEMRMKDKWMKHYHTTLKHFVRQFSHVPQMATVGQEIDEMLTADLSICVSGLDRLDGVECDSVHQWETNPDLISQWEAALLQERLQELLHADDDDVTKTQDTEQLKSMGGFLQANRDLGERFSAELQAINSLEARKVPN
;
A
#
# COMPACT_ATOMS: atom_id res chain seq x y z
N MET A 1 2.74 13.46 36.82
CA MET A 1 2.15 14.18 37.97
C MET A 1 2.27 15.67 37.69
N CYS A 2 1.17 16.34 37.36
CA CYS A 2 1.12 17.81 37.35
C CYS A 2 -0.17 18.21 38.10
N GLN A 3 0.00 18.84 39.25
CA GLN A 3 -1.07 19.50 40.01
C GLN A 3 -1.08 21.00 39.64
N ASN A 4 -2.30 21.53 39.48
CA ASN A 4 -2.81 22.81 39.99
C ASN A 4 -2.15 24.13 39.49
N ASN A 5 -2.83 25.23 39.19
CA ASN A 5 -4.18 25.75 39.44
C ASN A 5 -4.44 26.89 38.43
N TYR A 6 -5.66 27.03 37.90
CA TYR A 6 -6.25 28.34 37.61
C TYR A 6 -7.77 28.23 37.65
N SER A 7 -8.38 28.99 38.56
CA SER A 7 -9.81 29.17 38.76
C SER A 7 -10.27 30.46 38.06
N GLY A 8 -11.32 30.39 37.24
CA GLY A 8 -11.96 31.56 36.63
C GLY A 8 -12.81 31.18 35.42
N SER A 9 -14.11 31.39 35.55
CA SER A 9 -15.20 31.05 34.62
C SER A 9 -15.06 31.66 33.22
N GLU A 10 -15.29 30.84 32.18
CA GLU A 10 -16.30 31.01 31.12
C GLU A 10 -16.01 30.04 29.95
N ASN A 11 -17.05 29.34 29.50
CA ASN A 11 -17.16 28.56 28.26
C ASN A 11 -16.15 27.41 28.07
N SER A 12 -16.61 26.19 28.35
CA SER A 12 -16.01 24.96 27.80
C SER A 12 -15.83 25.10 26.29
N PRO A 13 -14.60 25.05 25.76
CA PRO A 13 -14.45 24.68 24.36
C PRO A 13 -14.74 23.18 24.28
N GLU A 14 -15.72 22.81 23.46
CA GLU A 14 -15.95 21.45 23.04
C GLU A 14 -14.59 20.80 22.69
N CYS A 15 -14.31 19.64 23.31
CA CYS A 15 -13.21 18.78 22.89
C CYS A 15 -13.50 18.30 21.47
N VAL A 16 -13.07 19.07 20.47
CA VAL A 16 -13.03 18.64 19.08
C VAL A 16 -11.96 17.55 18.97
N SER A 17 -12.36 16.39 18.47
CA SER A 17 -11.51 15.21 18.31
C SER A 17 -10.17 15.55 17.63
N PRO A 18 -9.02 15.01 18.12
CA PRO A 18 -7.68 15.35 17.60
C PRO A 18 -7.45 15.01 16.12
N LEU A 19 -8.36 14.28 15.48
CA LEU A 19 -8.24 13.81 14.09
C LEU A 19 -8.56 14.89 13.04
N LYS A 20 -8.96 16.12 13.42
CA LYS A 20 -9.42 17.12 12.44
C LYS A 20 -8.60 18.40 12.31
N LEU A 21 -7.52 18.62 13.07
CA LEU A 21 -6.66 19.79 12.87
C LEU A 21 -5.20 19.39 12.62
N SER A 22 -4.67 19.88 11.50
CA SER A 22 -3.27 19.96 11.06
C SER A 22 -2.56 18.75 10.41
N ALA A 23 -3.27 17.84 9.75
CA ALA A 23 -2.60 16.86 8.86
C ALA A 23 -1.84 17.55 7.70
N SER A 24 -2.30 18.71 7.21
CA SER A 24 -1.74 19.36 6.01
C SER A 24 -0.36 19.98 6.20
N VAL A 25 -0.04 20.58 7.36
CA VAL A 25 1.24 21.29 7.57
C VAL A 25 2.34 20.33 8.03
N PHE A 26 2.00 19.30 8.80
CA PHE A 26 2.98 18.33 9.32
C PHE A 26 3.46 17.35 8.24
N VAL A 27 2.57 16.92 7.35
CA VAL A 27 2.96 16.08 6.19
C VAL A 27 3.95 16.82 5.28
N GLN A 28 3.81 18.15 5.16
CA GLN A 28 4.66 18.98 4.31
C GLN A 28 6.12 19.09 4.81
N ALA A 29 6.38 18.96 6.11
CA ALA A 29 7.69 19.16 6.72
C ALA A 29 8.62 17.93 6.68
N TYR A 30 8.07 16.72 6.49
CA TYR A 30 8.82 15.45 6.60
C TYR A 30 9.02 14.71 5.27
N MET A 31 8.85 15.42 4.14
CA MET A 31 8.98 14.90 2.78
C MET A 31 10.36 15.26 2.18
N PRO A 32 11.31 14.31 1.98
CA PRO A 32 12.63 14.61 1.40
C PRO A 32 12.59 14.94 -0.10
N ARG A 33 11.45 14.73 -0.78
CA ARG A 33 11.27 14.96 -2.23
C ARG A 33 10.10 15.88 -2.60
N GLY A 34 9.61 16.69 -1.66
CA GLY A 34 8.83 17.88 -2.02
C GLY A 34 7.51 17.64 -2.77
N GLN A 35 6.67 16.69 -2.34
CA GLN A 35 5.29 16.65 -2.82
C GLN A 35 4.43 17.70 -2.09
N GLY A 36 4.60 18.97 -2.43
CA GLY A 36 3.91 20.10 -1.81
C GLY A 36 2.41 20.23 -2.16
N LYS A 37 1.87 19.35 -3.01
CA LYS A 37 0.46 19.40 -3.49
C LYS A 37 -0.48 18.40 -2.81
N VAL A 38 0.04 17.50 -1.98
CA VAL A 38 -0.73 16.39 -1.40
C VAL A 38 -1.66 16.92 -0.30
N LYS A 39 -2.97 16.70 -0.43
CA LYS A 39 -3.98 17.29 0.47
C LYS A 39 -4.39 16.39 1.64
N GLY A 40 -3.99 15.12 1.64
CA GLY A 40 -4.38 14.14 2.65
C GLY A 40 -3.38 13.00 2.83
N ALA A 41 -3.49 12.30 3.97
CA ALA A 41 -2.62 11.16 4.30
C ALA A 41 -2.83 9.95 3.36
N ASP A 42 -4.02 9.84 2.77
CA ASP A 42 -4.43 8.87 1.76
C ASP A 42 -3.66 8.99 0.44
N GLN A 43 -3.06 10.15 0.18
CA GLN A 43 -2.31 10.45 -1.03
C GLN A 43 -0.79 10.47 -0.78
N CYS A 44 -0.36 10.14 0.44
CA CYS A 44 1.06 10.09 0.79
C CYS A 44 1.63 8.71 0.46
N ASP A 45 2.85 8.67 -0.08
CA ASP A 45 3.55 7.41 -0.22
C ASP A 45 3.87 6.78 1.15
N ALA A 46 4.04 5.45 1.17
CA ALA A 46 4.31 4.72 2.40
C ALA A 46 5.58 5.22 3.13
N SER A 47 6.59 5.70 2.39
CA SER A 47 7.84 6.19 3.00
C SER A 47 7.60 7.50 3.75
N ALA A 48 6.77 8.39 3.20
CA ALA A 48 6.38 9.64 3.82
C ALA A 48 5.56 9.38 5.10
N LEU A 49 4.61 8.45 5.05
CA LEU A 49 3.84 8.07 6.24
C LEU A 49 4.72 7.47 7.33
N LEU A 50 5.63 6.55 6.98
CA LEU A 50 6.57 5.96 7.93
C LEU A 50 7.52 7.01 8.52
N ASN A 51 8.01 7.95 7.72
CA ASN A 51 8.83 9.06 8.21
C ASN A 51 8.05 9.99 9.14
N LEU A 52 6.79 10.31 8.80
CA LEU A 52 5.91 11.09 9.67
C LEU A 52 5.74 10.39 11.01
N ILE A 53 5.43 9.09 11.02
CA ILE A 53 5.27 8.31 12.25
C ILE A 53 6.57 8.29 13.06
N ASN A 54 7.74 8.20 12.40
CA ASN A 54 9.03 8.12 13.08
C ASN A 54 9.45 9.44 13.77
N TYR A 55 9.01 10.60 13.27
CA TYR A 55 9.50 11.90 13.74
C TYR A 55 8.43 12.82 14.36
N CYS A 56 7.15 12.53 14.19
CA CYS A 56 6.07 13.39 14.68
C CYS A 56 5.66 13.05 16.12
N ASP A 57 5.56 14.08 16.97
CA ASP A 57 5.16 13.97 18.37
C ASP A 57 3.75 13.40 18.58
N CYS A 58 2.88 13.46 17.56
CA CYS A 58 1.55 12.85 17.63
C CYS A 58 1.61 11.30 17.74
N PHE A 59 2.75 10.67 17.43
CA PHE A 59 2.95 9.22 17.46
C PHE A 59 3.85 8.76 18.60
N GLN A 60 3.97 9.54 19.69
CA GLN A 60 4.80 9.18 20.85
C GLN A 60 4.47 7.81 21.49
N SER A 61 3.27 7.27 21.27
CA SER A 61 2.89 5.92 21.73
C SER A 61 3.49 4.78 20.90
N VAL A 62 4.05 5.08 19.72
CA VAL A 62 4.66 4.11 18.82
C VAL A 62 6.16 4.04 19.11
N ASP A 63 6.70 2.85 19.38
CA ASP A 63 8.15 2.69 19.53
C ASP A 63 8.85 2.96 18.18
N PRO A 64 9.68 4.02 18.07
CA PRO A 64 10.30 4.42 16.81
C PRO A 64 11.32 3.38 16.32
N LYS A 65 11.74 2.42 17.16
CA LYS A 65 12.56 1.28 16.74
C LYS A 65 11.85 0.45 15.66
N PHE A 66 10.58 0.09 15.87
CA PHE A 66 9.83 -0.72 14.90
C PHE A 66 9.62 0.04 13.59
N VAL A 67 9.37 1.36 13.67
CA VAL A 67 9.21 2.20 12.48
C VAL A 67 10.49 2.22 11.64
N ARG A 68 11.64 2.41 12.28
CA ARG A 68 12.95 2.38 11.60
C ARG A 68 13.27 1.01 10.99
N GLU A 69 12.96 -0.07 11.68
CA GLU A 69 13.15 -1.42 11.15
C GLU A 69 12.27 -1.67 9.91
N VAL A 70 11.00 -1.24 9.92
CA VAL A 70 10.12 -1.32 8.73
C VAL A 70 10.67 -0.50 7.56
N ILE A 71 11.12 0.73 7.82
CA ILE A 71 11.77 1.58 6.79
C ILE A 71 13.00 0.88 6.21
N GLN A 72 13.83 0.29 7.07
CA GLN A 72 15.03 -0.43 6.66
C GLN A 72 14.68 -1.62 5.75
N TYR A 73 13.76 -2.49 6.17
CA TYR A 73 13.37 -3.67 5.38
C TYR A 73 12.74 -3.28 4.03
N ARG A 74 11.89 -2.25 4.01
CA ARG A 74 11.36 -1.70 2.75
C ARG A 74 12.48 -1.24 1.83
N ASN A 75 13.46 -0.52 2.36
CA ASN A 75 14.59 -0.04 1.56
C ASN A 75 15.45 -1.21 1.07
N GLU A 76 15.77 -2.19 1.91
CA GLU A 76 16.50 -3.39 1.49
C GLU A 76 15.77 -4.14 0.37
N LEU A 77 14.45 -4.30 0.49
CA LEU A 77 13.61 -4.92 -0.53
C LEU A 77 13.66 -4.17 -1.86
N MET A 78 13.45 -2.85 -1.81
CA MET A 78 13.43 -1.99 -3.00
C MET A 78 14.78 -1.86 -3.70
N HIS A 79 15.90 -2.06 -2.98
CA HIS A 79 17.24 -2.05 -3.58
C HIS A 79 17.74 -3.45 -3.97
N SER A 80 16.94 -4.50 -3.77
CA SER A 80 17.28 -5.83 -4.26
C SER A 80 16.97 -5.96 -5.75
N CYS A 81 17.96 -6.38 -6.53
CA CYS A 81 17.90 -6.41 -8.00
C CYS A 81 16.71 -7.24 -8.53
N GLU A 82 16.37 -8.33 -7.85
CA GLU A 82 15.32 -9.27 -8.27
C GLU A 82 14.05 -9.17 -7.40
N MET A 83 13.97 -8.26 -6.43
CA MET A 83 12.92 -8.27 -5.38
C MET A 83 12.83 -9.61 -4.62
N ARG A 84 13.92 -10.37 -4.61
CA ARG A 84 14.01 -11.70 -3.98
C ARG A 84 14.81 -11.62 -2.69
N MET A 85 14.19 -12.11 -1.63
CA MET A 85 14.78 -12.16 -0.29
C MET A 85 14.84 -13.58 0.23
N LYS A 86 15.78 -13.85 1.14
CA LYS A 86 15.90 -15.16 1.79
C LYS A 86 14.73 -15.39 2.75
N ASP A 87 14.30 -16.62 2.95
CA ASP A 87 13.19 -16.95 3.86
C ASP A 87 13.40 -16.41 5.29
N LYS A 88 14.64 -16.48 5.79
CA LYS A 88 14.98 -15.92 7.11
C LYS A 88 14.71 -14.42 7.14
N TRP A 89 15.05 -13.70 6.07
CA TRP A 89 14.78 -12.27 5.94
C TRP A 89 13.27 -12.02 5.91
N MET A 90 12.50 -12.78 5.11
CA MET A 90 11.03 -12.66 5.04
C MET A 90 10.36 -12.90 6.39
N LYS A 91 10.80 -13.91 7.15
CA LYS A 91 10.31 -14.18 8.51
C LYS A 91 10.57 -13.02 9.47
N HIS A 92 11.75 -12.41 9.38
CA HIS A 92 12.08 -11.24 10.20
C HIS A 92 11.28 -10.00 9.80
N TYR A 93 11.12 -9.75 8.49
CA TYR A 93 10.29 -8.67 7.98
C TYR A 93 8.83 -8.82 8.44
N HIS A 94 8.26 -10.01 8.27
CA HIS A 94 6.90 -10.33 8.73
C HIS A 94 6.74 -10.10 10.25
N THR A 95 7.67 -10.61 11.06
CA THR A 95 7.64 -10.40 12.52
C THR A 95 7.69 -8.91 12.89
N THR A 96 8.55 -8.15 12.20
CA THR A 96 8.72 -6.70 12.41
C THR A 96 7.44 -5.94 12.06
N LEU A 97 6.84 -6.23 10.89
CA LEU A 97 5.57 -5.64 10.49
C LEU A 97 4.46 -5.93 11.50
N LYS A 98 4.34 -7.18 11.97
CA LYS A 98 3.38 -7.54 13.02
C LYS A 98 3.57 -6.73 14.30
N HIS A 99 4.81 -6.53 14.73
CA HIS A 99 5.10 -5.70 15.90
C HIS A 99 4.77 -4.22 15.68
N PHE A 100 5.04 -3.69 14.49
CA PHE A 100 4.69 -2.33 14.10
C PHE A 100 3.17 -2.11 14.09
N VAL A 101 2.39 -2.97 13.43
CA VAL A 101 0.93 -2.86 13.38
C VAL A 101 0.30 -2.94 14.78
N ARG A 102 0.85 -3.80 15.65
CA ARG A 102 0.40 -3.90 17.05
C ARG A 102 0.56 -2.61 17.87
N GLN A 103 1.48 -1.71 17.49
CA GLN A 103 1.60 -0.38 18.11
C GLN A 103 0.32 0.46 17.96
N PHE A 104 -0.49 0.14 16.93
CA PHE A 104 -1.75 0.82 16.64
C PHE A 104 -2.98 0.02 17.08
N SER A 105 -2.83 -0.94 18.01
CA SER A 105 -3.94 -1.75 18.55
C SER A 105 -5.09 -0.94 19.17
N HIS A 106 -4.86 0.32 19.52
CA HIS A 106 -5.88 1.26 19.98
C HIS A 106 -6.81 1.76 18.87
N VAL A 107 -6.42 1.60 17.60
CA VAL A 107 -7.21 1.95 16.41
C VAL A 107 -8.00 0.70 15.99
N PRO A 108 -9.34 0.70 16.08
CA PRO A 108 -10.15 -0.50 15.82
C PRO A 108 -9.90 -1.13 14.44
N GLN A 109 -9.68 -0.31 13.42
CA GLN A 109 -9.43 -0.75 12.05
C GLN A 109 -8.10 -1.52 11.90
N MET A 110 -7.13 -1.33 12.81
CA MET A 110 -5.81 -1.95 12.70
C MET A 110 -5.82 -3.44 13.04
N ALA A 111 -6.87 -3.93 13.71
CA ALA A 111 -7.07 -5.36 13.88
C ALA A 111 -7.29 -6.05 12.53
N THR A 112 -8.17 -5.48 11.69
CA THR A 112 -8.45 -5.98 10.34
C THR A 112 -7.22 -5.87 9.44
N VAL A 113 -6.56 -4.71 9.40
CA VAL A 113 -5.34 -4.52 8.61
C VAL A 113 -4.23 -5.49 9.04
N GLY A 114 -4.08 -5.72 10.35
CA GLY A 114 -3.10 -6.69 10.86
C GLY A 114 -3.38 -8.13 10.42
N GLN A 115 -4.65 -8.49 10.28
CA GLN A 115 -5.06 -9.79 9.75
C GLN A 115 -4.78 -9.88 8.24
N GLU A 116 -5.16 -8.88 7.46
CA GLU A 116 -4.91 -8.84 6.01
C GLU A 116 -3.42 -8.95 5.68
N ILE A 117 -2.56 -8.26 6.44
CA ILE A 117 -1.10 -8.36 6.30
C ILE A 117 -0.61 -9.79 6.61
N ASP A 118 -1.16 -10.45 7.63
CA ASP A 118 -0.78 -11.82 7.98
C ASP A 118 -1.20 -12.80 6.88
N GLU A 119 -2.43 -12.67 6.37
CA GLU A 119 -2.94 -13.47 5.26
C GLU A 119 -2.05 -13.30 4.01
N MET A 120 -1.69 -12.06 3.67
CA MET A 120 -0.81 -11.78 2.53
C MET A 120 0.60 -12.36 2.70
N LEU A 121 1.20 -12.25 3.88
CA LEU A 121 2.57 -12.70 4.13
C LEU A 121 2.70 -14.21 4.38
N THR A 122 1.58 -14.90 4.61
CA THR A 122 1.54 -16.36 4.82
C THR A 122 0.98 -17.12 3.63
N ALA A 123 0.38 -16.42 2.66
CA ALA A 123 -0.10 -17.00 1.41
C ALA A 123 1.03 -17.76 0.70
N ASP A 124 0.79 -19.04 0.41
CA ASP A 124 1.62 -19.81 -0.51
C ASP A 124 1.12 -19.52 -1.93
N LEU A 125 2.01 -18.94 -2.73
CA LEU A 125 1.77 -18.60 -4.15
C LEU A 125 2.51 -19.57 -5.08
N SER A 126 2.99 -20.71 -4.57
CA SER A 126 3.59 -21.74 -5.41
C SER A 126 2.56 -22.32 -6.38
N ILE A 127 2.92 -22.38 -7.67
CA ILE A 127 2.07 -22.94 -8.72
C ILE A 127 2.45 -24.40 -8.90
N CYS A 128 1.55 -25.32 -8.54
CA CYS A 128 1.69 -26.73 -8.89
C CYS A 128 1.12 -26.99 -10.29
N VAL A 129 1.97 -27.35 -11.25
CA VAL A 129 1.52 -27.71 -12.60
C VAL A 129 1.23 -29.20 -12.64
N SER A 130 -0.07 -29.52 -12.61
CA SER A 130 -0.56 -30.90 -12.71
C SER A 130 -0.02 -31.58 -13.98
N GLY A 131 0.77 -32.66 -13.79
CA GLY A 131 1.32 -33.48 -14.87
C GLY A 131 2.80 -33.25 -15.19
N LEU A 132 3.41 -32.15 -14.73
CA LEU A 132 4.87 -31.92 -14.84
C LEU A 132 5.58 -32.17 -13.50
N ASP A 133 4.91 -31.82 -12.39
CA ASP A 133 5.47 -31.95 -11.04
C ASP A 133 5.16 -33.30 -10.36
N ARG A 134 4.32 -34.14 -10.99
CA ARG A 134 4.07 -35.50 -10.50
C ARG A 134 5.14 -36.44 -11.05
N LEU A 135 6.12 -36.78 -10.21
CA LEU A 135 6.86 -38.03 -10.42
C LEU A 135 5.86 -39.18 -10.24
N ASP A 136 5.69 -40.04 -11.25
CA ASP A 136 4.89 -41.26 -11.16
C ASP A 136 5.37 -42.10 -9.97
N GLY A 137 4.62 -42.15 -8.87
CA GLY A 137 4.89 -43.08 -7.78
C GLY A 137 4.58 -42.63 -6.35
N VAL A 138 4.15 -41.38 -6.11
CA VAL A 138 3.74 -40.98 -4.76
C VAL A 138 2.26 -40.59 -4.77
N GLU A 139 1.42 -41.50 -4.27
CA GLU A 139 0.10 -41.14 -3.73
C GLU A 139 0.34 -40.09 -2.64
N CYS A 140 0.09 -38.83 -2.97
CA CYS A 140 0.18 -37.72 -2.01
C CYS A 140 -1.04 -37.77 -1.10
N ASP A 141 -1.08 -38.77 -0.24
CA ASP A 141 -1.93 -38.77 0.94
C ASP A 141 -1.28 -37.80 1.95
N SER A 142 -1.71 -36.54 1.93
CA SER A 142 -1.86 -35.66 3.10
C SER A 142 -1.99 -34.19 2.69
N VAL A 143 -3.24 -33.73 2.57
CA VAL A 143 -3.78 -32.65 3.39
C VAL A 143 -2.74 -31.69 4.01
N HIS A 144 -2.22 -30.76 3.21
CA HIS A 144 -1.83 -29.45 3.72
C HIS A 144 -2.62 -28.38 2.96
N GLN A 145 -3.84 -28.23 3.47
CA GLN A 145 -4.93 -27.34 3.11
C GLN A 145 -4.57 -25.86 3.35
N TRP A 146 -3.46 -25.38 2.80
CA TRP A 146 -3.19 -23.93 2.67
C TRP A 146 -3.22 -23.56 1.18
N GLU A 147 -4.22 -24.06 0.46
CA GLU A 147 -4.55 -23.47 -0.84
C GLU A 147 -5.04 -22.06 -0.56
N THR A 148 -4.17 -21.08 -0.79
CA THR A 148 -4.54 -19.66 -0.81
C THR A 148 -5.77 -19.54 -1.70
N ASN A 149 -6.88 -19.04 -1.14
CA ASN A 149 -8.15 -18.98 -1.88
C ASN A 149 -7.92 -18.21 -3.20
N PRO A 150 -8.16 -18.82 -4.37
CA PRO A 150 -7.92 -18.17 -5.66
C PRO A 150 -8.70 -16.85 -5.79
N ASP A 151 -9.85 -16.72 -5.12
CA ASP A 151 -10.62 -15.48 -5.09
C ASP A 151 -9.88 -14.35 -4.34
N LEU A 152 -9.08 -14.67 -3.32
CA LEU A 152 -8.27 -13.68 -2.59
C LEU A 152 -7.10 -13.19 -3.44
N ILE A 153 -6.44 -14.09 -4.16
CA ILE A 153 -5.36 -13.73 -5.09
C ILE A 153 -5.93 -12.80 -6.18
N SER A 154 -7.05 -13.18 -6.78
CA SER A 154 -7.72 -12.34 -7.79
C SER A 154 -8.13 -10.97 -7.26
N GLN A 155 -8.53 -10.88 -5.98
CA GLN A 155 -8.81 -9.60 -5.34
C GLN A 155 -7.56 -8.74 -5.17
N TRP A 156 -6.44 -9.33 -4.73
CA TRP A 156 -5.17 -8.61 -4.60
C TRP A 156 -4.62 -8.14 -5.94
N GLU A 157 -4.63 -9.02 -6.95
CA GLU A 157 -4.21 -8.67 -8.31
C GLU A 157 -5.01 -7.50 -8.88
N ALA A 158 -6.33 -7.52 -8.67
CA ALA A 158 -7.18 -6.44 -9.13
C ALA A 158 -6.97 -5.13 -8.34
N ALA A 159 -6.73 -5.20 -7.04
CA ALA A 159 -6.38 -4.02 -6.24
C ALA A 159 -5.06 -3.39 -6.72
N LEU A 160 -4.03 -4.22 -6.95
CA LEU A 160 -2.74 -3.78 -7.49
C LEU A 160 -2.88 -3.18 -8.90
N LEU A 161 -3.70 -3.80 -9.75
CA LEU A 161 -3.97 -3.28 -11.09
C LEU A 161 -4.69 -1.93 -11.03
N GLN A 162 -5.64 -1.77 -10.09
CA GLN A 162 -6.33 -0.50 -9.86
C GLN A 162 -5.38 0.60 -9.42
N GLU A 163 -4.53 0.33 -8.44
CA GLU A 163 -3.51 1.27 -7.96
C GLU A 163 -2.59 1.68 -9.11
N ARG A 164 -2.12 0.71 -9.92
CA ARG A 164 -1.26 1.00 -11.06
C ARG A 164 -1.95 1.86 -12.13
N LEU A 165 -3.23 1.60 -12.41
CA LEU A 165 -4.03 2.42 -13.32
C LEU A 165 -4.16 3.86 -12.82
N GLN A 166 -4.43 4.03 -11.52
CA GLN A 166 -4.55 5.35 -10.90
C GLN A 166 -3.23 6.11 -10.92
N GLU A 167 -2.11 5.47 -10.60
CA GLU A 167 -0.78 6.07 -10.69
C GLU A 167 -0.50 6.62 -12.09
N LEU A 168 -0.78 5.84 -13.13
CA LEU A 168 -0.52 6.25 -14.51
C LEU A 168 -1.48 7.33 -15.00
N LEU A 169 -2.75 7.31 -14.56
CA LEU A 169 -3.71 8.36 -14.88
C LEU A 169 -3.43 9.68 -14.14
N HIS A 170 -2.75 9.62 -13.00
CA HIS A 170 -2.44 10.77 -12.15
C HIS A 170 -0.97 11.19 -12.16
N ALA A 171 -0.13 10.61 -13.04
CA ALA A 171 1.24 11.04 -13.22
C ALA A 171 1.27 12.55 -13.57
N ASP A 172 1.83 13.35 -12.65
CA ASP A 172 1.89 14.81 -12.78
C ASP A 172 2.73 15.20 -14.02
N ASP A 173 2.51 16.42 -14.51
CA ASP A 173 2.84 16.95 -15.85
C ASP A 173 4.35 17.10 -16.18
N ASP A 174 5.23 16.22 -15.68
CA ASP A 174 6.68 16.25 -15.92
C ASP A 174 7.03 15.67 -17.30
N ASP A 175 7.77 16.45 -18.10
CA ASP A 175 7.82 16.27 -19.58
C ASP A 175 8.55 15.00 -20.04
N VAL A 176 9.43 14.44 -19.19
CA VAL A 176 10.24 13.25 -19.50
C VAL A 176 9.50 11.94 -19.17
N THR A 177 8.61 11.93 -18.16
CA THR A 177 7.84 10.75 -17.76
C THR A 177 6.59 10.55 -18.64
N LYS A 178 6.08 11.62 -19.28
CA LYS A 178 4.90 11.57 -20.15
C LYS A 178 4.97 10.53 -21.26
N THR A 179 6.08 10.42 -21.99
CA THR A 179 6.14 9.50 -23.13
C THR A 179 6.06 8.04 -22.67
N GLN A 180 6.84 7.67 -21.66
CA GLN A 180 6.85 6.33 -21.08
C GLN A 180 5.51 5.96 -20.43
N ASP A 181 4.92 6.88 -19.65
CA ASP A 181 3.63 6.65 -18.99
C ASP A 181 2.50 6.51 -20.01
N THR A 182 2.61 7.17 -21.16
CA THR A 182 1.57 7.10 -22.20
C THR A 182 1.63 5.84 -23.04
N GLU A 183 2.83 5.30 -23.29
CA GLU A 183 2.97 3.96 -23.88
C GLU A 183 2.45 2.89 -22.91
N GLN A 184 2.72 3.03 -21.62
CA GLN A 184 2.20 2.13 -20.59
C GLN A 184 0.68 2.21 -20.46
N LEU A 185 0.08 3.41 -20.45
CA LEU A 185 -1.37 3.60 -20.44
C LEU A 185 -2.04 2.95 -21.65
N LYS A 186 -1.45 3.11 -22.84
CA LYS A 186 -1.96 2.47 -24.06
C LYS A 186 -1.87 0.96 -24.00
N SER A 187 -0.75 0.43 -23.51
CA SER A 187 -0.57 -1.00 -23.29
C SER A 187 -1.62 -1.55 -22.31
N MET A 188 -1.86 -0.84 -21.20
CA MET A 188 -2.87 -1.21 -20.21
C MET A 188 -4.30 -1.10 -20.77
N GLY A 189 -4.60 -0.07 -21.54
CA GLY A 189 -5.89 0.07 -22.24
C GLY A 189 -6.15 -1.12 -23.17
N GLY A 190 -5.15 -1.51 -23.97
CA GLY A 190 -5.22 -2.70 -24.82
C GLY A 190 -5.39 -4.00 -24.02
N PHE A 191 -4.68 -4.14 -22.90
CA PHE A 191 -4.82 -5.29 -22.00
C PHE A 191 -6.23 -5.40 -21.39
N LEU A 192 -6.80 -4.29 -20.91
CA LEU A 192 -8.17 -4.26 -20.37
C LEU A 192 -9.22 -4.55 -21.46
N GLN A 193 -9.02 -4.10 -22.70
CA GLN A 193 -9.93 -4.39 -23.81
C GLN A 193 -9.86 -5.86 -24.25
N ALA A 194 -8.68 -6.48 -24.17
CA ALA A 194 -8.49 -7.88 -24.51
C ALA A 194 -9.12 -8.84 -23.48
N ASN A 195 -9.27 -8.41 -22.23
CA ASN A 195 -9.81 -9.20 -21.13
C ASN A 195 -11.15 -8.63 -20.68
N ARG A 196 -12.24 -9.23 -21.18
CA ARG A 196 -13.61 -8.69 -21.02
C ARG A 196 -14.00 -8.44 -19.56
N ASP A 197 -13.67 -9.36 -18.67
CA ASP A 197 -13.93 -9.27 -17.23
C ASP A 197 -13.21 -8.06 -16.60
N LEU A 198 -11.94 -7.85 -16.94
CA LEU A 198 -11.17 -6.69 -16.49
C LEU A 198 -11.70 -5.39 -17.10
N GLY A 199 -12.07 -5.40 -18.39
CA GLY A 199 -12.67 -4.25 -19.06
C GLY A 199 -14.02 -3.84 -18.47
N GLU A 200 -14.83 -4.79 -18.01
CA GLU A 200 -16.08 -4.53 -17.28
C GLU A 200 -15.77 -3.98 -15.87
N ARG A 201 -14.83 -4.60 -15.15
CA ARG A 201 -14.43 -4.21 -13.78
C ARG A 201 -13.80 -2.81 -13.70
N PHE A 202 -12.94 -2.46 -14.65
CA PHE A 202 -12.21 -1.18 -14.72
C PHE A 202 -12.75 -0.26 -15.82
N SER A 203 -14.07 -0.28 -16.04
CA SER A 203 -14.71 0.45 -17.13
C SER A 203 -14.52 1.97 -17.03
N ALA A 204 -14.45 2.53 -15.82
CA ALA A 204 -14.23 3.96 -15.61
C ALA A 204 -12.80 4.38 -16.00
N GLU A 205 -11.81 3.62 -15.56
CA GLU A 205 -10.40 3.81 -15.90
C GLU A 205 -10.18 3.62 -17.40
N LEU A 206 -10.80 2.60 -18.00
CA LEU A 206 -10.70 2.35 -19.44
C LEU A 206 -11.30 3.51 -20.26
N GLN A 207 -12.43 4.07 -19.83
CA GLN A 207 -12.99 5.28 -20.45
C GLN A 207 -12.07 6.50 -20.32
N ALA A 208 -11.39 6.65 -19.18
CA ALA A 208 -10.41 7.71 -18.96
C ALA A 208 -9.20 7.57 -19.91
N ILE A 209 -8.66 6.36 -20.05
CA ILE A 209 -7.57 6.05 -20.99
C ILE A 209 -7.97 6.42 -22.42
N ASN A 210 -9.12 5.91 -22.89
CA ASN A 210 -9.61 6.18 -24.24
C ASN A 210 -9.84 7.69 -24.50
N SER A 211 -10.31 8.42 -23.48
CA SER A 211 -10.51 9.88 -23.57
C SER A 211 -9.18 10.64 -23.70
N LEU A 212 -8.12 10.18 -23.04
CA LEU A 212 -6.78 10.75 -23.16
C LEU A 212 -6.16 10.47 -24.54
N GLU A 213 -6.38 9.27 -25.08
CA GLU A 213 -5.93 8.91 -26.43
C GLU A 213 -6.65 9.73 -27.51
N ALA A 214 -7.97 9.91 -27.39
CA ALA A 214 -8.77 10.68 -28.34
C ALA A 214 -8.35 12.17 -28.41
N ARG A 215 -7.87 12.75 -27.29
CA ARG A 215 -7.35 14.14 -27.27
C ARG A 215 -6.00 14.31 -27.98
N LYS A 216 -5.26 13.22 -28.19
CA LYS A 216 -3.90 13.25 -28.77
C LYS A 216 -3.87 13.03 -30.28
N VAL A 217 -4.99 12.64 -30.90
CA VAL A 217 -5.09 12.53 -32.36
C VAL A 217 -5.32 13.93 -32.94
N PRO A 218 -4.35 14.54 -33.66
CA PRO A 218 -4.58 15.82 -34.32
C PRO A 218 -5.54 15.60 -35.50
N ASN A 219 -6.51 16.50 -35.66
CA ASN A 219 -7.22 16.71 -36.92
C ASN A 219 -6.26 17.29 -37.97
#